data_AF-A0A6B2S435-F1
#
_entry.id   AF-A0A6B2S435-F1
#
_cell.length_a   1.000
_cell.length_b   1.000
_cell.length_c   1.000
_cell.angle_alpha   90.00
_cell.angle_beta   90.00
_cell.angle_gamma   90.00
#
_symmetry.space_group_name_H-M   'P 1'
#
loop_
_entity.id
_entity.type
_entity.pdbx_description
1 polymer ?
#
loop_
_entity_poly.entity_id
_entity_poly.type
_entity_poly.pdbx_seq_one_letter_code
_entity_poly.pdbx_strand_id
1 'polypeptide(L)'
;MLFAVKMDVGIPRDLDEQVRADLVDREKTYCQELQKAGTWRHIWRCAGQYANLSIFDVADNEELHRILWNLPLFPFMTIDITPLTQHPSDLAAGAQ
;
A
#
# COMPACT_ATOMS: atom_id res chain seq x y z
N MET A 1 12.99 4.61 4.51
CA MET A 1 12.36 4.13 5.75
C MET A 1 11.32 3.10 5.37
N LEU A 2 11.31 1.94 6.03
CA LEU A 2 10.38 0.86 5.68
C LEU A 2 9.12 0.92 6.52
N PHE A 3 7.97 0.70 5.89
CA PHE A 3 6.68 0.61 6.55
C PHE A 3 5.93 -0.63 6.07
N ALA A 4 5.44 -1.44 7.00
CA ALA A 4 4.40 -2.42 6.71
C ALA A 4 3.05 -1.73 6.79
N VAL A 5 2.26 -1.83 5.72
CA VAL A 5 0.95 -1.19 5.63
C VAL A 5 -0.08 -2.26 5.26
N LYS A 6 -1.05 -2.48 6.14
CA LYS A 6 -2.21 -3.32 5.83
C LYS A 6 -3.37 -2.42 5.44
N MET A 7 -4.00 -2.72 4.31
CA MET A 7 -5.13 -1.95 3.79
C MET A 7 -6.30 -2.89 3.54
N ASP A 8 -7.39 -2.70 4.28
CA ASP A 8 -8.67 -3.41 4.09
C ASP A 8 -9.62 -2.54 3.27
N VAL A 9 -10.11 -3.07 2.14
CA VAL A 9 -10.88 -2.31 1.14
C VAL A 9 -12.36 -2.65 1.25
N GLY A 10 -13.17 -1.65 1.61
CA GLY A 10 -14.61 -1.75 1.78
C GLY A 10 -15.39 -0.88 0.78
N ILE A 11 -15.31 -1.18 -0.52
CA ILE A 11 -16.10 -0.45 -1.54
C ILE A 11 -17.60 -0.73 -1.32
N PRO A 12 -18.47 0.29 -1.25
CA PRO A 12 -19.92 0.11 -1.15
C PRO A 12 -20.48 -0.76 -2.27
N ARG A 13 -21.41 -1.65 -1.94
CA ARG A 13 -22.00 -2.60 -2.91
C ARG A 13 -22.98 -1.95 -3.88
N ASP A 14 -23.55 -0.83 -3.48
CA ASP A 14 -24.47 0.01 -4.22
C ASP A 14 -23.76 1.09 -5.05
N LEU A 15 -22.43 1.14 -5.02
CA LEU A 15 -21.66 1.99 -5.91
C LEU A 15 -21.88 1.55 -7.35
N ASP A 16 -22.12 2.53 -8.22
CA ASP A 16 -22.28 2.30 -9.65
C ASP A 16 -21.10 1.50 -10.23
N GLU A 17 -21.40 0.51 -11.05
CA GLU A 17 -20.41 -0.45 -11.55
C GLU A 17 -19.33 0.23 -12.40
N GLN A 18 -19.72 1.23 -13.20
CA GLN A 18 -18.80 1.98 -14.05
C GLN A 18 -17.86 2.84 -13.19
N VAL A 19 -18.40 3.50 -12.16
CA VAL A 19 -17.60 4.28 -11.19
C VAL A 19 -16.64 3.37 -10.42
N ARG A 20 -17.10 2.20 -9.99
CA ARG A 20 -16.27 1.21 -9.30
C ARG A 20 -15.13 0.73 -10.19
N ALA A 21 -15.40 0.40 -11.45
CA ALA A 21 -14.39 -0.05 -12.39
C ALA A 21 -13.34 1.03 -12.62
N ASP A 22 -13.76 2.28 -12.86
CA ASP A 22 -12.85 3.41 -13.04
C ASP A 22 -11.95 3.65 -11.82
N LEU A 23 -12.51 3.62 -10.60
CA LEU A 23 -11.74 3.75 -9.36
C LEU A 23 -10.67 2.65 -9.23
N VAL A 24 -11.05 1.40 -9.50
CA VAL A 24 -10.13 0.26 -9.42
C VAL A 24 -9.02 0.35 -10.48
N ASP A 25 -9.34 0.82 -11.68
CA ASP A 25 -8.35 0.98 -12.76
C ASP A 25 -7.37 2.12 -12.48
N ARG A 26 -7.85 3.25 -11.95
CA ARG A 26 -6.99 4.35 -11.52
C ARG A 26 -6.11 3.95 -10.34
N GLU A 27 -6.67 3.23 -9.36
CA GLU A 27 -5.92 2.68 -8.23
C GLU A 27 -4.79 1.78 -8.74
N LYS A 28 -5.11 0.82 -9.62
CA LYS A 28 -4.14 -0.10 -10.20
C LYS A 28 -3.01 0.64 -10.90
N THR A 29 -3.34 1.68 -11.69
CA THR A 29 -2.35 2.49 -12.40
C THR A 29 -1.40 3.18 -11.43
N TYR A 30 -1.94 3.87 -10.43
CA TYR A 30 -1.16 4.57 -9.41
C TYR A 30 -0.25 3.62 -8.61
N CYS A 31 -0.78 2.47 -8.17
CA CYS A 31 -0.02 1.45 -7.46
C CYS A 31 1.12 0.88 -8.33
N GLN A 32 0.91 0.71 -9.63
CA GLN A 32 1.93 0.22 -10.55
C GLN A 32 3.06 1.23 -10.77
N GLU A 33 2.75 2.53 -10.82
CA GLU A 33 3.76 3.59 -10.93
C GLU A 33 4.66 3.62 -9.68
N LEU A 34 4.08 3.53 -8.49
CA LEU A 34 4.83 3.48 -7.23
C LEU A 34 5.69 2.21 -7.09
N GLN A 35 5.21 1.08 -7.62
CA GLN A 35 6.00 -0.15 -7.68
C GLN A 35 7.20 0.00 -8.62
N LYS A 36 7.01 0.61 -9.80
CA LYS A 36 8.11 0.88 -10.75
C LYS A 36 9.14 1.85 -10.17
N ALA A 37 8.70 2.82 -9.37
CA ALA A 37 9.57 3.76 -8.66
C ALA A 37 10.34 3.12 -7.48
N GLY A 38 9.97 1.90 -7.06
CA GLY A 38 10.54 1.22 -5.90
C GLY A 38 9.96 1.67 -4.55
N THR A 39 9.15 2.73 -4.54
CA THR A 39 8.48 3.25 -3.34
C THR A 39 7.51 2.24 -2.74
N TRP A 40 6.73 1.55 -3.58
CA TRP A 40 5.88 0.43 -3.16
C TRP A 40 6.60 -0.88 -3.45
N ARG A 41 7.48 -1.28 -2.54
CA ARG A 41 8.45 -2.36 -2.75
C ARG A 41 7.80 -3.73 -2.89
N HIS A 42 6.79 -4.00 -2.07
CA HIS A 42 6.08 -5.28 -2.08
C HIS A 42 4.59 -5.11 -1.82
N ILE A 43 3.78 -5.98 -2.41
CA ILE A 43 2.34 -6.05 -2.22
C ILE A 43 1.88 -7.52 -2.25
N TRP A 44 1.11 -7.93 -1.25
CA TRP A 44 0.52 -9.26 -1.19
C TRP A 44 -0.96 -9.18 -0.84
N ARG A 45 -1.74 -10.10 -1.40
CA ARG A 45 -3.16 -10.29 -1.04
C ARG A 45 -3.25 -11.04 0.29
N CYS A 46 -4.03 -10.52 1.24
CA CYS A 46 -4.45 -11.29 2.41
C CYS A 46 -5.45 -12.36 1.97
N ALA A 47 -5.12 -13.64 2.13
CA ALA A 47 -5.97 -14.75 1.68
C ALA A 47 -7.35 -14.70 2.34
N GLY A 48 -8.41 -14.82 1.53
CA GLY A 48 -9.80 -14.76 1.99
C GLY A 48 -10.32 -13.35 2.34
N GLN A 49 -9.53 -12.30 2.13
CA GLN A 49 -9.91 -10.92 2.44
C GLN A 49 -9.72 -10.01 1.24
N TYR A 50 -10.56 -8.99 1.10
CA TYR A 50 -10.30 -7.90 0.15
C TYR A 50 -9.33 -6.87 0.73
N ALA A 51 -8.26 -7.38 1.35
CA ALA A 51 -7.20 -6.60 1.98
C ALA A 51 -5.84 -6.94 1.38
N ASN A 52 -4.87 -6.03 1.52
CA ASN A 52 -3.48 -6.29 1.18
C ASN A 52 -2.54 -5.99 2.34
N LEU A 53 -1.37 -6.61 2.32
CA LEU A 53 -0.22 -6.25 3.14
C LEU A 53 0.89 -5.79 2.20
N SER A 54 1.43 -4.62 2.45
CA SER A 54 2.38 -3.93 1.59
C SER A 54 3.60 -3.45 2.35
N ILE A 55 4.75 -3.39 1.67
CA ILE A 55 5.95 -2.75 2.17
C ILE A 55 6.23 -1.50 1.35
N PHE A 56 6.29 -0.35 2.01
CA PHE A 56 6.71 0.91 1.42
C PHE A 56 8.12 1.27 1.86
N ASP A 57 8.89 1.85 0.95
CA ASP A 57 10.20 2.45 1.22
C ASP A 57 10.16 3.93 0.82
N VAL A 58 10.04 4.81 1.81
CA VAL A 58 9.87 6.27 1.64
C VAL A 58 10.85 7.02 2.53
N ALA A 59 11.09 8.30 2.26
CA ALA A 59 12.00 9.12 3.05
C ALA A 59 11.51 9.31 4.50
N ASP A 60 10.21 9.53 4.68
CA ASP A 60 9.62 9.88 5.97
C ASP A 60 8.11 9.58 6.05
N ASN A 61 7.50 9.92 7.20
CA ASN A 61 6.07 9.73 7.45
C ASN A 61 5.18 10.62 6.55
N GLU A 62 5.64 11.81 6.16
CA GLU A 62 4.87 12.75 5.36
C GLU A 62 4.73 12.24 3.93
N GLU A 63 5.82 11.70 3.37
CA GLU A 63 5.79 11.05 2.07
C GLU A 63 4.85 9.85 2.06
N LEU A 64 4.90 8.99 3.09
CA LEU A 64 3.95 7.87 3.21
C LEU A 64 2.51 8.38 3.25
N HIS A 65 2.23 9.37 4.11
CA HIS A 65 0.89 9.92 4.26
C HIS A 65 0.36 10.46 2.93
N ARG A 66 1.15 11.25 2.21
CA ARG A 66 0.78 11.80 0.90
C ARG A 66 0.49 10.70 -0.13
N ILE A 67 1.26 9.63 -0.15
CA ILE A 67 1.04 8.49 -1.05
C ILE A 67 -0.29 7.83 -0.73
N LEU A 68 -0.52 7.47 0.53
CA LEU A 68 -1.74 6.78 0.95
C LEU A 68 -2.97 7.64 0.72
N TRP A 69 -2.89 8.94 1.01
CA TRP A 69 -3.98 9.90 0.83
C TRP A 69 -4.38 10.09 -0.64
N ASN A 70 -3.43 9.91 -1.56
CA ASN A 70 -3.67 10.03 -2.99
C ASN A 70 -4.17 8.73 -3.64
N LEU A 71 -4.29 7.62 -2.91
CA LEU A 71 -4.88 6.41 -3.45
C LEU A 71 -6.35 6.68 -3.82
N PRO A 72 -6.76 6.43 -5.08
CA PRO A 72 -8.16 6.55 -5.48
C PRO A 72 -9.16 5.82 -4.57
N LEU A 73 -8.77 4.69 -3.99
CA LEU A 73 -9.59 3.92 -3.06
C LEU A 73 -9.45 4.34 -1.59
N PHE A 74 -8.57 5.31 -1.25
CA PHE A 74 -8.35 5.77 0.14
C PHE A 74 -9.65 6.01 0.94
N PRO A 75 -10.72 6.64 0.39
CA PRO A 75 -11.96 6.86 1.12
C PRO A 75 -12.69 5.59 1.57
N PHE A 76 -12.34 4.44 0.99
CA PHE A 76 -12.95 3.13 1.25
C PHE A 76 -12.01 2.18 2.00
N MET A 77 -10.86 2.67 2.49
CA MET A 77 -9.86 1.84 3.15
C MET A 77 -9.85 2.01 4.67
N THR A 78 -9.64 0.91 5.38
CA THR A 78 -9.08 0.92 6.73
C THR A 78 -7.60 0.59 6.64
N ILE A 79 -6.74 1.46 7.18
CA ILE A 79 -5.28 1.36 7.00
C ILE A 79 -4.59 1.27 8.35
N ASP A 80 -3.80 0.20 8.53
CA ASP A 80 -2.88 0.03 9.66
C ASP A 80 -1.44 0.18 9.18
N ILE A 81 -0.67 1.06 9.84
CA ILE A 81 0.72 1.37 9.48
C ILE A 81 1.64 0.95 10.62
N THR A 82 2.67 0.16 10.30
CA THR A 82 3.73 -0.25 11.24
C THR A 82 5.09 0.19 10.68
N PRO A 83 5.77 1.18 11.30
CA PRO A 83 7.15 1.50 10.97
C PRO A 83 8.07 0.30 11.24
N LEU A 84 8.99 0.02 10.34
CA LEU A 84 9.91 -1.10 10.41
C LEU A 84 11.35 -0.58 10.57
N THR A 85 12.17 -1.38 11.25
CA THR A 85 13.62 -1.18 11.32
C THR A 85 14.33 -2.45 10.83
N GLN A 86 15.59 -2.29 10.44
CA GLN A 86 16.41 -3.42 10.04
C GLN A 86 16.63 -4.35 11.26
N HIS A 87 16.36 -5.64 11.06
CA HIS A 87 16.56 -6.63 12.11
C HIS A 87 18.05 -7.00 12.19
N PRO A 88 18.68 -7.08 13.38
CA PRO A 88 20.12 -7.35 13.50
C PRO A 88 20.55 -8.73 12.99
N SER A 89 19.62 -9.68 12.91
CA SER A 89 19.86 -11.02 12.33
C SER A 89 19.55 -11.13 10.84
N ASP A 90 19.16 -10.04 10.18
CA ASP A 90 19.01 -10.03 8.72
C ASP A 90 20.37 -10.24 8.06
N LEU A 91 20.49 -11.23 7.18
CA LEU A 91 21.74 -11.53 6.47
C LEU A 91 22.18 -10.34 5.59
N ALA A 92 21.23 -9.58 5.07
CA ALA A 92 21.54 -8.35 4.32
C ALA A 92 22.02 -7.20 5.23
N ALA A 93 21.76 -7.27 6.54
CA ALA A 93 22.24 -6.28 7.52
C ALA A 93 23.70 -6.51 7.93
N GLY A 94 24.19 -7.75 7.84
CA GLY A 94 25.54 -8.15 8.27
C GLY A 94 26.65 -7.88 7.24
N ALA A 95 26.31 -7.37 6.05
CA ALA A 95 27.30 -6.95 5.05
C ALA A 95 27.58 -5.44 5.21
N GLN A 96 28.38 -5.10 6.23
CA GLN A 96 29.07 -3.81 6.31
C GLN A 96 30.58 -4.04 6.19
#